data_AF-A0A495R2G2-F1
#
_entry.id   AF-A0A495R2G2-F1
#
_cell.length_a   1.000
_cell.length_b   1.000
_cell.length_c   1.000
_cell.angle_alpha   90.00
_cell.angle_beta   90.00
_cell.angle_gamma   90.00
#
_symmetry.space_group_name_H-M   'P 1'
#
loop_
_entity.id
_entity.type
_entity.pdbx_description
1 polymer ?
#
loop_
_entity_poly.entity_id
_entity_poly.type
_entity_poly.pdbx_seq_one_letter_code
_entity_poly.pdbx_strand_id
1 'polypeptide(L)'
;MPISLDELENHLFKCADIIRDAVDPTDYKEYILPLVYYKSISDEFEKQYEQNLDEYGDDFARRKNLYDVPVVPEGHSWDDVRAVSDNVDQALNEAFDALTEENPELKGTFVFS
;
A
#
# COMPACT_ATOMS: atom_id res chain seq x y z
N MET A 1 2.32 -4.80 26.01
CA MET A 1 0.88 -4.76 26.34
C MET A 1 0.15 -4.54 25.02
N PRO A 2 -0.86 -5.36 24.67
CA PRO A 2 -1.63 -5.16 23.45
C PRO A 2 -2.48 -3.90 23.59
N ILE A 3 -2.48 -3.06 22.56
CA ILE A 3 -3.32 -1.86 22.47
C ILE A 3 -4.76 -2.33 22.29
N SER A 4 -5.71 -1.74 23.03
CA SER A 4 -7.12 -2.07 22.86
C SER A 4 -7.66 -1.55 21.53
N LEU A 5 -8.73 -2.16 21.00
CA LEU A 5 -9.33 -1.72 19.73
C LEU A 5 -9.73 -0.23 19.78
N ASP A 6 -10.30 0.20 20.90
CA ASP A 6 -10.69 1.60 21.14
C ASP A 6 -9.48 2.56 21.16
N GLU A 7 -8.33 2.13 21.68
CA GLU A 7 -7.10 2.93 21.65
C GLU A 7 -6.49 3.00 20.26
N LEU A 8 -6.56 1.91 19.48
CA LEU A 8 -6.13 1.88 18.08
C LEU A 8 -7.01 2.79 17.21
N GLU A 9 -8.34 2.72 17.39
CA GLU A 9 -9.30 3.60 16.72
C GLU A 9 -9.04 5.06 17.07
N ASN A 10 -8.88 5.39 18.36
CA ASN A 10 -8.56 6.76 18.78
C ASN A 10 -7.20 7.25 18.24
N HIS A 11 -6.20 6.38 18.14
CA HIS A 11 -4.91 6.73 17.53
C HIS A 11 -5.05 7.01 16.03
N LEU A 12 -5.73 6.13 15.29
CA LEU A 12 -6.00 6.32 13.87
C LEU A 12 -6.84 7.58 13.63
N PHE A 13 -7.82 7.85 14.48
CA PHE A 13 -8.67 9.04 14.39
C PHE A 13 -7.86 10.32 14.62
N LYS A 14 -6.94 10.34 15.59
CA LYS A 14 -6.04 11.48 15.82
C LYS A 14 -5.06 11.70 14.68
N CYS A 15 -4.50 10.62 14.12
CA CYS A 15 -3.66 10.72 12.93
C CYS A 15 -4.44 11.28 11.73
N ALA A 16 -5.68 10.80 11.54
CA ALA A 16 -6.58 11.30 10.50
C ALA A 16 -6.97 12.77 10.73
N ASP A 17 -7.17 13.21 11.98
CA ASP A 17 -7.46 14.60 12.32
C ASP A 17 -6.27 15.53 12.02
N ILE A 18 -5.03 15.12 12.32
CA ILE A 18 -3.82 15.89 12.02
C ILE A 18 -3.65 16.09 10.51
N ILE A 19 -3.92 15.05 9.72
CA ILE A 19 -3.83 15.13 8.25
C ILE A 19 -5.00 15.98 7.69
N ARG A 20 -6.19 15.90 8.31
CA ARG A 20 -7.39 16.67 7.91
C ARG A 20 -7.30 18.16 8.24
N ASP A 21 -6.57 18.56 9.28
CA ASP A 21 -6.34 19.99 9.58
C ASP A 21 -5.30 20.62 8.63
N ALA A 22 -4.46 19.80 7.97
CA ALA A 22 -3.41 20.26 7.07
C ALA A 22 -3.81 20.28 5.58
N VAL A 23 -4.90 19.59 5.20
CA VAL A 23 -5.35 19.38 3.82
C VAL A 23 -6.85 19.67 3.74
N ASP A 24 -7.33 20.34 2.67
CA ASP A 24 -8.76 20.58 2.48
C ASP A 24 -9.52 19.23 2.57
N PRO A 25 -10.64 19.13 3.33
CA PRO A 25 -11.37 17.87 3.53
C PRO A 25 -11.77 17.17 2.21
N THR A 26 -11.83 17.94 1.13
CA THR A 26 -12.09 17.47 -0.24
C THR A 26 -10.90 16.68 -0.80
N ASP A 27 -9.68 17.19 -0.62
CA ASP A 27 -8.43 16.58 -1.12
C ASP A 27 -7.97 15.40 -0.23
N TYR A 28 -8.30 15.41 1.07
CA TYR A 28 -7.96 14.31 2.00
C TYR A 28 -8.49 12.95 1.53
N LYS A 29 -9.71 12.92 0.97
CA LYS A 29 -10.31 11.68 0.45
C LYS A 29 -9.54 11.12 -0.73
N GLU A 30 -8.96 12.00 -1.54
CA GLU A 30 -8.21 11.62 -2.73
C GLU A 30 -6.90 10.91 -2.37
N TYR A 31 -6.30 11.19 -1.21
CA TYR A 31 -5.09 10.49 -0.76
C TYR A 31 -5.35 9.27 0.12
N ILE A 32 -6.33 9.33 1.02
CA ILE A 32 -6.58 8.24 1.96
C ILE A 32 -7.09 6.97 1.28
N LEU A 33 -7.91 7.10 0.23
CA LEU A 33 -8.48 5.96 -0.48
C LEU A 33 -7.42 5.17 -1.27
N PRO A 34 -6.60 5.80 -2.12
CA PRO A 34 -5.45 5.13 -2.75
C PRO A 34 -4.51 4.48 -1.75
N LEU A 35 -4.22 5.15 -0.63
CA LEU A 35 -3.32 4.64 0.40
C LEU A 35 -3.86 3.36 1.05
N VAL A 36 -5.14 3.34 1.42
CA VAL A 36 -5.79 2.16 2.00
C VAL A 36 -5.87 1.02 0.98
N TYR A 37 -6.16 1.34 -0.28
CA TYR A 37 -6.22 0.36 -1.36
C TYR A 37 -4.85 -0.27 -1.62
N TYR A 38 -3.80 0.56 -1.68
CA TYR A 38 -2.42 0.11 -1.84
C TYR A 38 -1.94 -0.76 -0.68
N LYS A 39 -2.22 -0.35 0.57
CA LYS A 39 -1.95 -1.20 1.74
C LYS A 39 -2.63 -2.56 1.61
N SER A 40 -3.91 -2.58 1.23
CA SER A 40 -4.69 -3.82 1.10
C SER A 40 -4.10 -4.76 0.04
N ILE A 41 -3.62 -4.21 -1.08
CA ILE A 41 -2.91 -4.99 -2.12
C ILE A 41 -1.61 -5.54 -1.56
N SER A 42 -0.80 -4.70 -0.90
CA SER A 42 0.48 -5.11 -0.34
C SER A 42 0.33 -6.23 0.69
N ASP A 43 -0.62 -6.11 1.61
CA ASP A 43 -0.85 -7.10 2.66
C ASP A 43 -1.25 -8.47 2.05
N GLU A 44 -2.13 -8.49 1.05
CA GLU A 44 -2.59 -9.76 0.44
C GLU A 44 -1.52 -10.36 -0.49
N PHE A 45 -0.76 -9.52 -1.21
CA PHE A 45 0.37 -9.99 -2.00
C PHE A 45 1.45 -10.60 -1.12
N GLU A 46 1.83 -9.96 -0.02
CA GLU A 46 2.86 -10.47 0.91
C GLU A 46 2.47 -11.83 1.47
N LYS A 47 1.20 -11.98 1.89
CA LYS A 47 0.68 -13.26 2.37
C LYS A 47 0.74 -14.38 1.32
N GLN A 48 0.40 -14.08 0.06
CA GLN A 48 0.54 -15.06 -1.03
C GLN A 48 2.00 -15.32 -1.37
N TYR A 49 2.85 -14.31 -1.27
CA TYR A 49 4.29 -14.44 -1.51
C TYR A 49 4.96 -15.35 -0.48
N GLU A 50 4.65 -15.20 0.80
CA GLU A 50 5.13 -16.10 1.86
C GLU A 50 4.68 -17.56 1.62
N GLN A 51 3.42 -17.77 1.22
CA GLN A 51 2.91 -19.10 0.88
C GLN A 51 3.64 -19.72 -0.32
N ASN A 52 3.85 -18.92 -1.37
CA ASN A 52 4.54 -19.35 -2.58
C ASN A 52 6.04 -19.60 -2.32
N LEU A 53 6.67 -18.85 -1.41
CA LEU A 53 8.02 -19.08 -0.95
C LEU A 53 8.17 -20.44 -0.26
N ASP A 54 7.23 -20.77 0.63
CA ASP A 54 7.23 -22.05 1.34
C ASP A 54 6.98 -23.24 0.40
N GLU A 55 6.12 -23.06 -0.63
CA GLU A 55 5.74 -24.14 -1.54
C GLU A 55 6.73 -24.35 -2.71
N TYR A 56 7.21 -23.26 -3.32
CA TYR A 56 7.99 -23.30 -4.57
C TYR A 56 9.44 -22.83 -4.43
N GLY A 57 9.79 -22.17 -3.31
CA GLY A 57 11.09 -21.56 -3.09
C GLY A 57 11.28 -20.21 -3.80
N ASP A 58 12.31 -19.49 -3.38
CA ASP A 58 12.63 -18.09 -3.78
C ASP A 58 12.65 -17.87 -5.31
N ASP A 59 13.25 -18.81 -6.05
CA ASP A 59 13.40 -18.74 -7.51
C ASP A 59 12.05 -18.71 -8.28
N PHE A 60 10.96 -19.13 -7.64
CA PHE A 60 9.65 -19.33 -8.28
C PHE A 60 8.54 -18.53 -7.64
N ALA A 61 8.70 -18.11 -6.37
CA ALA A 61 7.65 -17.49 -5.59
C ALA A 61 7.10 -16.22 -6.26
N ARG A 62 7.94 -15.40 -6.91
CA ARG A 62 7.52 -14.13 -7.54
C ARG A 62 6.86 -14.26 -8.92
N ARG A 63 6.62 -15.47 -9.42
CA ARG A 63 5.99 -15.65 -10.73
C ARG A 63 4.58 -15.09 -10.75
N LYS A 64 4.33 -14.10 -11.62
CA LYS A 64 3.03 -13.40 -11.73
C LYS A 64 1.82 -14.34 -11.84
N ASN A 65 1.98 -15.48 -12.50
CA ASN A 65 0.89 -16.45 -12.69
C ASN A 65 0.51 -17.25 -11.43
N LEU A 66 1.20 -17.04 -10.30
CA LEU A 66 0.88 -17.62 -8.99
C LEU A 66 0.00 -16.71 -8.14
N TYR A 67 -0.32 -15.50 -8.61
CA TYR A 67 -1.07 -14.50 -7.87
C TYR A 67 -2.39 -14.19 -8.56
N ASP A 68 -3.47 -14.19 -7.77
CA ASP A 68 -4.79 -13.70 -8.19
C ASP A 68 -5.00 -12.23 -7.81
N VAL A 69 -3.98 -11.61 -7.19
CA VAL A 69 -3.94 -10.21 -6.77
C VAL A 69 -2.85 -9.46 -7.52
N PRO A 70 -2.92 -8.12 -7.57
CA PRO A 70 -1.85 -7.32 -8.16
C PRO A 70 -0.51 -7.63 -7.51
N VAL A 71 0.52 -7.82 -8.34
CA VAL A 71 1.88 -8.14 -7.93
C VAL A 71 2.59 -6.88 -7.48
N VAL A 72 3.11 -6.88 -6.26
CA VAL A 72 3.85 -5.73 -5.73
C VAL A 72 5.33 -5.83 -6.12
N PRO A 73 5.89 -4.80 -6.80
CA PRO A 73 7.31 -4.77 -7.14
C PRO A 73 8.23 -4.84 -5.92
N GLU A 74 9.46 -5.32 -6.11
CA GLU A 74 10.48 -5.24 -5.05
C GLU A 74 10.76 -3.79 -4.66
N GLY A 75 10.97 -3.55 -3.36
CA GLY A 75 11.25 -2.23 -2.82
C GLY A 75 10.06 -1.27 -2.79
N HIS A 76 8.86 -1.76 -3.14
CA HIS A 76 7.62 -1.01 -3.12
C HIS A 76 6.56 -1.75 -2.32
N SER A 77 6.94 -2.42 -1.23
CA SER A 77 5.97 -2.92 -0.26
C SER A 77 5.40 -1.78 0.58
N TRP A 78 4.28 -2.03 1.27
CA TRP A 78 3.74 -1.09 2.23
C TRP A 78 4.76 -0.65 3.27
N ASP A 79 5.60 -1.57 3.75
CA ASP A 79 6.63 -1.26 4.74
C ASP A 79 7.75 -0.40 4.16
N ASP A 80 8.12 -0.60 2.88
CA ASP A 80 9.10 0.25 2.19
C ASP A 80 8.61 1.70 2.08
N VAL A 81 7.35 1.88 1.64
CA VAL A 81 6.73 3.20 1.52
C VAL A 81 6.56 3.86 2.90
N ARG A 82 6.16 3.08 3.92
CA ARG A 82 5.98 3.57 5.28
C ARG A 82 7.29 3.96 5.97
N ALA A 83 8.41 3.37 5.57
CA ALA A 83 9.73 3.69 6.10
C ALA A 83 10.23 5.08 5.65
N VAL A 84 9.62 5.67 4.62
CA VAL A 84 9.96 7.01 4.12
C VAL A 84 9.42 8.09 5.05
N SER A 85 10.31 8.94 5.58
CA SER A 85 9.96 10.07 6.45
C SER A 85 9.92 11.42 5.73
N ASP A 86 10.53 11.52 4.55
CA ASP A 86 10.72 12.76 3.78
C ASP A 86 10.26 12.55 2.33
N ASN A 87 9.61 13.56 1.73
CA ASN A 87 9.03 13.49 0.38
C ASN A 87 8.07 12.28 0.19
N VAL A 88 7.20 12.06 1.19
CA VAL A 88 6.24 10.93 1.23
C VAL A 88 5.31 10.94 0.02
N ASP A 89 4.93 12.12 -0.46
CA ASP A 89 4.14 12.32 -1.68
C ASP A 89 4.84 11.76 -2.92
N GLN A 90 6.14 12.03 -3.07
CA GLN A 90 6.93 11.49 -4.17
C GLN A 90 7.05 9.97 -4.07
N ALA A 91 7.37 9.44 -2.88
CA ALA A 91 7.49 8.00 -2.67
C ALA A 91 6.19 7.25 -2.95
N LEU A 92 5.03 7.83 -2.58
CA LEU A 92 3.73 7.26 -2.87
C LEU A 92 3.44 7.22 -4.37
N ASN A 93 3.73 8.32 -5.09
CA ASN A 93 3.54 8.36 -6.54
C ASN A 93 4.44 7.34 -7.25
N GLU A 94 5.72 7.24 -6.85
CA GLU A 94 6.65 6.24 -7.39
C GLU A 94 6.15 4.81 -7.15
N ALA A 95 5.61 4.53 -5.97
CA ALA A 95 5.02 3.23 -5.66
C ALA A 95 3.77 2.90 -6.49
N PHE A 96 2.89 3.89 -6.72
CA PHE A 96 1.72 3.69 -7.58
C PHE A 96 2.11 3.51 -9.04
N ASP A 97 3.09 4.26 -9.54
CA ASP A 97 3.61 4.10 -10.90
C ASP A 97 4.22 2.71 -11.10
N ALA A 98 5.09 2.28 -10.17
CA ALA A 98 5.69 0.95 -10.21
C ALA A 98 4.63 -0.16 -10.15
N LEU A 99 3.60 0.00 -9.30
CA LEU A 99 2.50 -0.95 -9.21
C LEU A 99 1.70 -1.04 -10.52
N THR A 100 1.39 0.10 -11.16
CA THR A 100 0.62 0.11 -12.42
C THR A 100 1.44 -0.32 -13.64
N GLU A 101 2.77 -0.17 -13.60
CA GLU A 101 3.66 -0.72 -14.62
C GLU A 101 3.71 -2.26 -14.53
N GLU A 102 3.76 -2.79 -13.32
CA GLU A 102 3.80 -4.23 -13.07
C GLU A 102 2.46 -4.92 -13.31
N ASN A 103 1.35 -4.17 -13.13
CA ASN A 103 -0.04 -4.62 -13.25
C ASN A 103 -0.81 -3.72 -14.25
N PRO A 104 -0.71 -3.98 -15.56
CA PRO A 104 -1.31 -3.15 -16.60
C PRO A 104 -2.84 -2.95 -16.46
N GLU A 105 -3.53 -3.87 -15.81
CA GLU A 105 -4.96 -3.80 -15.48
C GLU A 105 -5.32 -2.72 -14.46
N LEU A 106 -4.36 -2.24 -13.67
CA LEU A 106 -4.53 -1.15 -12.72
C LEU A 106 -4.26 0.24 -13.33
N LYS A 107 -3.86 0.32 -14.60
CA LYS A 107 -3.66 1.60 -15.28
C LYS A 107 -4.96 2.40 -15.31
N GLY A 108 -4.90 3.63 -14.80
CA GLY A 108 -6.07 4.50 -14.68
C GLY A 108 -6.71 4.52 -13.30
N THR A 109 -6.41 3.54 -12.43
CA THR A 109 -7.00 3.45 -11.09
C THR A 109 -6.42 4.47 -10.11
N PHE A 110 -5.14 4.82 -10.26
CA PHE A 110 -4.42 5.76 -9.40
C PHE A 110 -4.18 7.14 -10.06
N VAL A 111 -4.99 7.52 -11.05
CA VAL A 111 -4.81 8.82 -11.72
C VAL A 111 -5.35 9.93 -10.84
N PHE A 112 -4.44 10.68 -10.22
CA PHE A 112 -4.74 11.96 -9.59
C PHE A 112 -4.93 13.02 -10.70
N SER A 113 -6.03 13.78 -10.64
CA SER A 113 -6.39 14.79 -11.65
C SER A 113 -5.84 16.16 -11.28
#